data_AF-A0A961XDM1-F1
#
_entry.id   AF-A0A961XDM1-F1
#
_cell.length_a   1.000
_cell.length_b   1.000
_cell.length_c   1.000
_cell.angle_alpha   90.00
_cell.angle_beta   90.00
_cell.angle_gamma   90.00
#
_symmetry.space_group_name_H-M   'P 1'
#
loop_
_entity.id
_entity.type
_entity.pdbx_description
1 polymer ?
#
loop_
_entity_poly.entity_id
_entity_poly.type
_entity_poly.pdbx_seq_one_letter_code
_entity_poly.pdbx_strand_id
1 'polypeptide(L)'
;MPVYKAPVDDTLFVLNDVLGLEKYNNLPGFADAAPDMIEAIAGEAAKLSEEVLFPLNRVGDLEGCTRNDDGSVTPPAGFKQGYDAYCQGGWSGLSVPEEFGG
;
A
#
# COMPACT_ATOMS: atom_id res chain seq x y z
N MET A 1 -15.88 15.51 -7.68
CA MET A 1 -15.40 14.12 -7.78
C MET A 1 -15.11 13.63 -6.38
N PRO A 2 -15.38 12.35 -6.06
CA PRO A 2 -14.95 11.79 -4.78
C PRO A 2 -13.41 11.84 -4.70
N VAL A 3 -12.88 11.92 -3.48
CA VAL A 3 -11.44 11.97 -3.18
C VAL A 3 -11.20 10.97 -2.04
N TYR A 4 -10.12 10.19 -2.13
CA TYR A 4 -9.60 9.45 -0.99
C TYR A 4 -8.47 10.27 -0.36
N LYS A 5 -8.51 10.41 0.96
CA LYS A 5 -7.44 11.00 1.76
C LYS A 5 -7.03 9.97 2.80
N ALA A 6 -5.79 9.52 2.74
CA ALA A 6 -5.28 8.58 3.72
C ALA A 6 -5.16 9.26 5.09
N PRO A 7 -5.64 8.63 6.18
CA PRO A 7 -5.58 9.18 7.53
C PRO A 7 -4.21 8.91 8.17
N VAL A 8 -3.13 9.47 7.59
CA VAL A 8 -1.76 9.24 8.05
C VAL A 8 -1.59 9.69 9.49
N ASP A 9 -2.04 10.90 9.83
CA ASP A 9 -1.89 11.47 11.17
C ASP A 9 -2.56 10.61 12.25
N ASP A 10 -3.76 10.11 11.98
CA ASP A 10 -4.50 9.25 12.92
C ASP A 10 -3.83 7.87 13.06
N THR A 11 -3.33 7.33 11.95
CA THR A 11 -2.54 6.09 11.96
C THR A 11 -1.28 6.25 12.82
N LEU A 12 -0.54 7.34 12.63
CA LEU A 12 0.67 7.62 13.40
C LEU A 12 0.38 7.88 14.87
N PHE A 13 -0.72 8.57 15.20
CA PHE A 13 -1.17 8.74 16.58
C PHE A 13 -1.42 7.38 17.26
N VAL A 14 -2.10 6.46 16.57
CA VAL A 14 -2.32 5.11 17.12
C VAL A 14 -0.99 4.37 17.33
N LEU A 15 -0.08 4.40 16.36
CA LEU A 15 1.19 3.68 16.46
C LEU A 15 2.13 4.28 17.54
N ASN A 16 2.21 5.61 17.61
CA ASN A 16 3.18 6.31 18.44
C ASN A 16 2.64 6.62 19.84
N ASP A 17 1.45 7.21 19.95
CA ASP A 17 0.94 7.73 21.22
C ASP A 17 0.10 6.70 21.98
N VAL A 18 -0.69 5.89 21.26
CA VAL A 18 -1.55 4.87 21.88
C VAL A 18 -0.77 3.58 22.15
N LEU A 19 -0.11 3.05 21.14
CA LEU A 19 0.62 1.77 21.24
C LEU A 19 2.07 1.95 21.71
N GLY A 20 2.70 3.10 21.44
CA GLY A 20 4.09 3.35 21.81
C GLY A 20 5.07 2.42 21.12
N LEU A 21 4.94 2.25 19.79
CA LEU A 21 5.63 1.22 19.02
C LEU A 21 7.16 1.23 19.19
N GLU A 22 7.75 2.40 19.35
CA GLU A 22 9.19 2.60 19.57
C GLU A 22 9.73 1.76 20.75
N LYS A 23 8.90 1.51 21.78
CA LYS A 23 9.29 0.73 22.97
C LYS A 23 9.61 -0.73 22.66
N TYR A 24 9.26 -1.20 21.47
CA TYR A 24 9.46 -2.58 21.02
C TYR A 24 10.65 -2.74 20.08
N ASN A 25 11.48 -1.70 19.85
CA ASN A 25 12.66 -1.78 18.99
C ASN A 25 13.69 -2.85 19.42
N ASN A 26 13.57 -3.37 20.64
CA ASN A 26 14.36 -4.45 21.19
C ASN A 26 13.87 -5.86 20.79
N LEU A 27 12.71 -5.96 20.15
CA LEU A 27 12.15 -7.22 19.67
C LEU A 27 12.66 -7.55 18.26
N PRO A 28 12.92 -8.83 17.95
CA PRO A 28 13.18 -9.26 16.58
C PRO A 28 12.07 -8.80 15.63
N GLY A 29 12.44 -8.18 14.51
CA GLY A 29 11.51 -7.64 13.51
C GLY A 29 11.05 -6.19 13.75
N PHE A 30 11.43 -5.56 14.87
CA PHE A 30 11.10 -4.16 15.18
C PHE A 30 12.33 -3.24 15.20
N ALA A 31 13.53 -3.78 14.99
CA ALA A 31 14.78 -3.02 15.06
C ALA A 31 14.82 -1.86 14.05
N ASP A 32 14.25 -2.06 12.86
CA ASP A 32 14.23 -1.07 11.78
C ASP A 32 12.93 -0.23 11.75
N ALA A 33 12.00 -0.47 12.68
CA ALA A 33 10.73 0.23 12.79
C ALA A 33 10.88 1.55 13.60
N ALA A 34 11.83 2.39 13.21
CA ALA A 34 12.01 3.71 13.81
C ALA A 34 10.83 4.65 13.46
N PRO A 35 10.47 5.61 14.33
CA PRO A 35 9.31 6.49 14.09
C PRO A 35 9.33 7.24 12.75
N ASP A 36 10.51 7.73 12.34
CA ASP A 36 10.71 8.42 11.07
C ASP A 36 10.57 7.48 9.86
N MET A 37 11.00 6.23 9.99
CA MET A 37 10.80 5.20 8.97
C MET A 37 9.32 4.87 8.79
N ILE A 38 8.59 4.71 9.90
CA ILE A 38 7.14 4.44 9.88
C ILE A 38 6.38 5.60 9.24
N GLU A 39 6.72 6.85 9.61
CA GLU A 39 6.12 8.05 9.02
C GLU A 39 6.38 8.12 7.51
N ALA A 40 7.61 7.87 7.07
CA ALA A 40 7.95 7.85 5.65
C ALA A 40 7.15 6.78 4.89
N ILE A 41 7.08 5.56 5.41
CA ILE A 41 6.33 4.45 4.80
C ILE A 41 4.83 4.79 4.73
N ALA A 42 4.24 5.31 5.81
CA ALA A 42 2.83 5.71 5.82
C ALA A 42 2.53 6.85 4.83
N GLY A 43 3.43 7.82 4.71
CA GLY A 43 3.33 8.92 3.75
C GLY A 43 3.41 8.47 2.29
N GLU A 44 4.34 7.56 1.95
CA GLU A 44 4.44 7.04 0.59
C GLU A 44 3.27 6.09 0.24
N ALA A 45 2.79 5.30 1.21
CA ALA A 45 1.58 4.48 1.05
C ALA A 45 0.34 5.35 0.80
N ALA A 46 0.25 6.50 1.46
CA ALA A 46 -0.80 7.49 1.23
C ALA A 46 -0.74 8.03 -0.21
N LYS A 47 0.43 8.45 -0.69
CA LYS A 47 0.59 8.94 -2.07
C LYS A 47 0.17 7.90 -3.10
N LEU A 48 0.62 6.65 -2.97
CA LEU A 48 0.20 5.57 -3.87
C LEU A 48 -1.33 5.40 -3.86
N SER A 49 -1.92 5.38 -2.66
CA SER A 49 -3.36 5.16 -2.50
C SER A 49 -4.19 6.31 -3.08
N GLU A 50 -3.78 7.56 -2.83
CA GLU A 50 -4.48 8.77 -3.24
C GLU A 50 -4.32 9.07 -4.74
N GLU A 51 -3.11 8.91 -5.28
CA GLU A 51 -2.76 9.38 -6.63
C GLU A 51 -2.85 8.27 -7.69
N VAL A 52 -2.71 6.99 -7.30
CA VAL A 52 -2.69 5.86 -8.23
C VAL A 52 -3.90 4.96 -8.06
N LEU A 53 -4.12 4.44 -6.85
CA LEU A 53 -5.14 3.40 -6.64
C LEU A 53 -6.56 3.97 -6.64
N PHE A 54 -6.79 5.09 -5.96
CA PHE A 54 -8.12 5.67 -5.84
C PHE A 54 -8.73 6.11 -7.19
N PRO A 55 -8.00 6.75 -8.12
CA PRO A 55 -8.52 7.05 -9.45
C PRO A 55 -9.00 5.81 -10.23
N LEU A 56 -8.38 4.64 -9.99
CA LEU A 56 -8.76 3.38 -10.63
C LEU A 56 -10.02 2.76 -10.04
N ASN A 57 -10.46 3.17 -8.84
CA ASN A 57 -11.59 2.55 -8.16
C ASN A 57 -12.88 2.62 -8.98
N ARG A 58 -13.20 3.80 -9.53
CA ARG A 58 -14.40 3.98 -10.38
C ARG A 58 -14.27 3.25 -11.72
N VAL A 59 -13.07 3.23 -12.30
CA VAL A 59 -12.81 2.52 -13.57
C VAL A 59 -13.05 1.04 -13.37
N GLY A 60 -12.55 0.48 -12.26
CA GLY A 60 -12.75 -0.93 -11.93
C GLY A 60 -14.21 -1.32 -11.75
N ASP A 61 -15.00 -0.49 -11.05
CA ASP A 61 -16.43 -0.73 -10.84
C ASP A 61 -17.25 -0.70 -12.15
N LEU A 62 -16.93 0.24 -13.05
CA LEU A 62 -17.67 0.42 -14.29
C LEU A 62 -17.32 -0.60 -15.37
N GLU A 63 -16.05 -0.96 -15.49
CA GLU A 63 -15.57 -1.84 -16.58
C GLU A 63 -15.59 -3.32 -16.18
N GLY A 64 -15.24 -3.64 -14.94
CA GLY A 64 -15.06 -5.02 -14.49
C GLY A 64 -13.99 -5.79 -15.27
N CYS A 65 -13.90 -7.09 -15.02
CA CYS A 65 -13.00 -7.98 -15.76
C CYS A 65 -13.74 -8.65 -16.92
N THR A 66 -13.06 -8.81 -18.07
CA THR A 66 -13.57 -9.58 -19.21
C THR A 66 -12.87 -10.93 -19.27
N ARG A 67 -13.63 -12.03 -19.24
CA ARG A 67 -13.11 -13.37 -19.52
C ARG A 67 -13.21 -13.63 -21.02
N ASN A 68 -12.09 -13.94 -21.65
CA ASN A 68 -11.97 -14.21 -23.08
C ASN A 68 -12.26 -15.70 -23.40
N ASP A 69 -12.48 -16.00 -24.69
CA ASP A 69 -12.78 -17.35 -25.16
C ASP A 69 -11.63 -18.35 -24.93
N ASP A 70 -10.39 -17.88 -24.95
CA ASP A 70 -9.18 -18.65 -24.65
C ASP A 70 -8.96 -18.90 -23.15
N GLY A 71 -9.85 -18.36 -22.30
CA GLY A 71 -9.78 -18.46 -20.84
C GLY A 71 -8.92 -17.40 -20.17
N SER A 72 -8.25 -16.52 -20.92
CA SER A 72 -7.54 -15.36 -20.35
C SER A 72 -8.53 -14.33 -19.78
N VAL A 73 -8.06 -13.48 -18.86
CA VAL A 73 -8.86 -12.43 -18.24
C VAL A 73 -8.18 -11.08 -18.47
N THR A 74 -8.95 -10.14 -18.99
CA THR A 74 -8.52 -8.74 -19.16
C THR A 74 -9.05 -7.92 -18.00
N PRO A 75 -8.19 -7.30 -17.17
CA PRO A 75 -8.62 -6.39 -16.12
C PRO A 75 -9.05 -5.03 -16.69
N PRO A 76 -9.73 -4.19 -15.89
CA PRO A 76 -10.07 -2.82 -16.27
C PRO A 76 -8.86 -2.00 -16.72
N ALA A 77 -9.09 -0.98 -17.53
CA ALA A 77 -8.06 -0.05 -17.97
C ALA A 77 -7.32 0.57 -16.77
N GLY A 78 -5.99 0.67 -16.89
CA GLY A 78 -5.13 1.26 -15.85
C GLY A 78 -4.74 0.32 -14.70
N PHE A 79 -5.44 -0.80 -14.49
CA PHE A 79 -5.14 -1.71 -13.38
C PHE A 79 -3.77 -2.36 -13.49
N LYS A 80 -3.32 -2.71 -14.70
CA LYS A 80 -1.96 -3.23 -14.89
C LYS A 80 -0.91 -2.21 -14.47
N GLN A 81 -1.06 -0.95 -14.86
CA GLN A 81 -0.14 0.13 -14.52
C GLN A 81 -0.16 0.42 -13.00
N GLY A 82 -1.34 0.43 -12.38
CA GLY A 82 -1.47 0.56 -10.93
C GLY A 82 -0.79 -0.59 -10.18
N TYR A 83 -0.93 -1.82 -10.67
CA TYR A 83 -0.26 -2.99 -10.11
C TYR A 83 1.27 -2.92 -10.31
N ASP A 84 1.74 -2.49 -11.48
CA ASP A 84 3.17 -2.31 -11.74
C ASP A 84 3.75 -1.26 -10.76
N ALA A 85 3.05 -0.16 -10.49
CA ALA A 85 3.47 0.83 -9.49
C ALA A 85 3.51 0.26 -8.06
N TYR A 86 2.52 -0.56 -7.69
CA TYR A 86 2.49 -1.27 -6.41
C TYR A 86 3.70 -2.23 -6.26
N CYS A 87 4.00 -3.03 -7.28
CA CYS A 87 5.13 -3.95 -7.25
C CYS A 87 6.48 -3.21 -7.26
N GLN A 88 6.64 -2.18 -8.10
CA GLN A 88 7.88 -1.41 -8.19
C GLN A 88 8.18 -0.62 -6.91
N GLY A 89 7.16 -0.24 -6.15
CA GLY A 89 7.31 0.37 -4.84
C GLY A 89 7.67 -0.61 -3.71
N GLY A 90 7.80 -1.91 -3.99
CA GLY A 90 8.13 -2.93 -2.99
C GLY A 90 6.99 -3.29 -2.05
N TRP A 91 5.78 -2.75 -2.27
CA TRP A 91 4.66 -2.87 -1.33
C TRP A 91 4.18 -4.32 -1.11
N SER A 92 4.39 -5.22 -2.09
CA SER A 92 4.13 -6.65 -1.92
C SER A 92 5.09 -7.36 -0.96
N GLY A 93 6.24 -6.76 -0.67
CA GLY A 93 7.32 -7.31 0.15
C GLY A 93 7.37 -6.80 1.58
N LEU A 94 6.56 -5.79 1.95
CA LEU A 94 6.72 -5.05 3.22
C LEU A 94 6.76 -5.92 4.49
N SER A 95 6.07 -7.06 4.50
CA SER A 95 6.05 -8.00 5.63
C SER A 95 6.70 -9.35 5.31
N VAL A 96 7.43 -9.44 4.20
CA VAL A 96 8.06 -10.66 3.70
C VAL A 96 9.46 -10.77 4.31
N PRO A 97 9.95 -11.97 4.68
CA PRO A 97 11.34 -12.12 5.11
C PRO A 97 12.34 -11.67 4.05
N GLU A 98 13.43 -11.03 4.47
CA GLU A 98 14.49 -10.52 3.59
C GLU A 98 15.07 -11.59 2.65
N GLU A 99 15.16 -12.85 3.09
CA GLU A 99 15.67 -13.96 2.27
C GLU A 99 14.81 -14.22 1.01
N PHE A 100 13.58 -13.71 0.96
CA PHE A 100 12.68 -13.79 -0.18
C PHE A 100 12.49 -12.42 -0.88
N GLY A 101 13.27 -11.41 -0.50
CA GLY A 101 13.25 -10.07 -1.11
C GLY A 101 12.24 -9.09 -0.52
N GLY A 102 11.87 -9.28 0.76
CA GLY A 102 11.21 -8.25 1.56
C GLY A 102 12.13 -7.11 1.99
#